data_AF-A0A2E5RJW9-F1
#
_entry.id   AF-A0A2E5RJW9-F1
#
_cell.length_a   1.000
_cell.length_b   1.000
_cell.length_c   1.000
_cell.angle_alpha   90.00
_cell.angle_beta   90.00
_cell.angle_gamma   90.00
#
_symmetry.space_group_name_H-M   'P 1'
#
loop_
_entity.id
_entity.type
_entity.pdbx_description
1 polymer ?
#
loop_
_entity_poly.entity_id
_entity_poly.type
_entity_poly.pdbx_seq_one_letter_code
_entity_poly.pdbx_strand_id
1 'polypeptide(L)'
;MNQLKEDLRVIIPDLKFREILKDKYGLVFDSNKTIAYQAIREIRELQISNSKISSLEGIEMFSSLELLNCADNLLTNLDVSQNFELEKLNCPNNKLKHLDISNNIKLQVLVCSSNDFKTLNVSCNHNLRSLYCEQHIEIQY
;
A
#
# COMPACT_ATOMS: atom_id res chain seq x y z
N MET A 1 -0.21 14.88 -22.41
CA MET A 1 -0.62 14.01 -21.27
C MET A 1 0.14 14.30 -19.97
N ASN A 2 1.36 14.86 -19.98
CA ASN A 2 2.12 15.11 -18.73
C ASN A 2 1.64 16.30 -17.88
N GLN A 3 0.93 17.27 -18.46
CA GLN A 3 0.53 18.49 -17.76
C GLN A 3 -0.59 18.28 -16.72
N LEU A 4 -1.40 17.22 -16.86
CA LEU A 4 -2.51 16.91 -15.95
C LEU A 4 -2.08 16.39 -14.57
N LYS A 5 -0.86 15.83 -14.45
CA LYS A 5 -0.36 15.30 -13.18
C LYS A 5 0.44 16.32 -12.36
N GLU A 6 0.79 17.48 -12.93
CA GLU A 6 1.62 18.46 -12.22
C GLU A 6 0.84 19.22 -11.15
N ASP A 7 -0.41 19.58 -11.43
CA ASP A 7 -1.31 20.23 -10.48
C ASP A 7 -2.17 19.24 -9.66
N LEU A 8 -1.98 17.93 -9.89
CA LEU A 8 -2.78 16.91 -9.23
C LEU A 8 -2.48 16.89 -7.73
N ARG A 9 -3.55 16.98 -6.95
CA ARG A 9 -3.51 16.84 -5.49
C ARG A 9 -4.21 15.56 -5.07
N VAL A 10 -3.61 14.87 -4.11
CA VAL A 10 -4.07 13.58 -3.60
C VAL A 10 -4.59 13.78 -2.20
N ILE A 11 -5.81 13.34 -1.92
CA ILE A 11 -6.36 13.36 -0.57
C ILE A 11 -5.80 12.19 0.23
N ILE A 12 -5.30 12.47 1.43
CA ILE A 12 -4.90 11.43 2.40
C ILE A 12 -5.78 11.64 3.63
N PRO A 13 -6.92 10.93 3.79
CA PRO A 13 -7.92 11.26 4.81
C PRO A 13 -7.58 10.76 6.22
N ASP A 14 -6.80 9.68 6.34
CA ASP A 14 -6.38 9.13 7.64
C ASP A 14 -5.37 10.06 8.33
N LEU A 15 -5.67 10.44 9.58
CA LEU A 15 -4.82 11.36 10.35
C LEU A 15 -3.45 10.74 10.67
N LYS A 16 -3.43 9.46 11.08
CA LYS A 16 -2.19 8.78 11.45
C LYS A 16 -1.31 8.57 10.24
N PHE A 17 -1.89 8.24 9.09
CA PHE A 17 -1.14 8.15 7.85
C PHE A 17 -0.49 9.50 7.48
N ARG A 18 -1.26 10.60 7.52
CA ARG A 18 -0.71 11.95 7.29
C ARG A 18 0.39 12.34 8.27
N GLU A 19 0.20 12.06 9.56
CA GLU A 19 1.19 12.38 10.61
C GLU A 19 2.53 11.70 10.31
N ILE A 20 2.53 10.41 9.94
CA ILE A 20 3.78 9.71 9.58
C ILE A 20 4.39 10.27 8.31
N LEU A 21 3.58 10.51 7.27
CA LEU A 21 4.05 11.10 6.02
C LEU A 21 4.73 12.46 6.27
N LYS A 22 4.18 13.27 7.18
CA LYS A 22 4.78 14.53 7.61
C LYS A 22 6.06 14.31 8.42
N ASP A 23 6.00 13.52 9.47
CA ASP A 23 7.07 13.44 10.47
C ASP A 23 8.29 12.67 9.97
N LYS A 24 8.07 11.63 9.16
CA LYS A 24 9.14 10.74 8.66
C LYS A 24 9.63 11.10 7.27
N TYR A 25 8.77 11.65 6.42
CA TYR A 25 9.09 11.92 5.02
C TYR A 25 9.07 13.42 4.68
N GLY A 26 8.80 14.30 5.66
CA GLY A 26 8.80 15.75 5.47
C GLY A 26 7.67 16.25 4.57
N LEU A 27 6.63 15.44 4.37
CA LEU A 27 5.56 15.74 3.44
C LEU A 27 4.58 16.77 4.01
N VAL A 28 4.17 17.71 3.15
CA VAL A 28 3.33 18.85 3.55
C VAL A 28 1.93 18.69 2.98
N PHE A 29 0.95 18.80 3.87
CA PHE A 29 -0.47 18.76 3.56
C PHE A 29 -1.09 20.15 3.70
N ASP A 30 -2.05 20.46 2.85
CA ASP A 30 -2.86 21.68 2.99
C ASP A 30 -4.03 21.50 3.96
N SER A 31 -4.83 22.56 4.14
CA SER A 31 -6.03 22.55 4.99
C SER A 31 -7.08 21.51 4.56
N ASN A 32 -7.03 21.05 3.30
CA ASN A 32 -7.94 20.06 2.74
C ASN A 32 -7.41 18.63 2.90
N LYS A 33 -6.31 18.43 3.66
CA LYS A 33 -5.66 17.12 3.87
C LYS A 33 -5.09 16.55 2.57
N THR A 34 -4.81 17.40 1.58
CA THR A 34 -4.26 16.97 0.30
C THR A 34 -2.78 17.28 0.18
N ILE A 35 -2.09 16.49 -0.64
CA ILE A 35 -0.66 16.62 -0.96
C ILE A 35 -0.47 16.69 -2.48
N ALA A 36 0.53 17.44 -2.95
CA ALA A 36 0.88 17.46 -4.37
C ALA A 36 1.40 16.09 -4.82
N TYR A 37 0.90 15.57 -5.95
CA TYR A 37 1.35 14.31 -6.53
C TYR A 37 2.88 14.28 -6.73
N GLN A 38 3.46 15.41 -7.12
CA GLN A 38 4.91 15.58 -7.28
C GLN A 38 5.73 15.22 -6.04
N ALA A 39 5.18 15.43 -4.84
CA ALA A 39 5.88 15.16 -3.59
C ALA A 39 5.94 13.66 -3.25
N ILE A 40 5.02 12.85 -3.80
CA ILE A 40 4.90 11.42 -3.48
C ILE A 40 5.32 10.50 -4.62
N ARG A 41 5.35 11.01 -5.86
CA ARG A 41 5.57 10.18 -7.07
C ARG A 41 6.95 9.52 -7.14
N GLU A 42 7.94 10.05 -6.44
CA GLU A 42 9.32 9.52 -6.42
C GLU A 42 9.62 8.67 -5.17
N ILE A 43 8.66 8.53 -4.25
CA ILE A 43 8.85 7.73 -3.03
C ILE A 43 8.81 6.25 -3.41
N ARG A 44 9.92 5.56 -3.16
CA ARG A 44 10.10 4.13 -3.47
C ARG A 44 9.82 3.22 -2.28
N GLU A 45 9.93 3.75 -1.07
CA GLU A 45 9.77 2.96 0.16
C GLU A 45 8.91 3.69 1.18
N LEU A 46 7.90 2.99 1.70
CA LEU A 46 7.08 3.42 2.82
C LEU A 46 7.09 2.38 3.93
N GLN A 47 7.66 2.80 5.05
CA GLN A 47 7.70 2.09 6.33
C GLN A 47 6.77 2.79 7.32
N ILE A 48 5.53 2.29 7.43
CA ILE A 48 4.39 2.89 8.16
C ILE A 48 3.71 1.89 9.12
N SER A 49 4.47 0.91 9.60
CA SER A 49 3.99 -0.15 10.50
C SER A 49 3.70 0.35 11.92
N ASN A 50 2.87 -0.38 12.68
CA ASN A 50 2.60 -0.15 14.10
C ASN A 50 2.18 1.30 14.44
N SER A 51 1.23 1.84 13.69
CA SER A 51 0.89 3.26 13.76
C SER A 51 -0.60 3.55 13.92
N LYS A 52 -1.41 2.51 14.14
CA LYS A 52 -2.87 2.60 14.31
C LYS A 52 -3.58 3.26 13.12
N ILE A 53 -2.99 3.13 11.93
CA ILE A 53 -3.58 3.62 10.67
C ILE A 53 -4.82 2.78 10.38
N SER A 54 -5.93 3.44 10.05
CA SER A 54 -7.19 2.77 9.74
C SER A 54 -7.48 2.75 8.23
N SER A 55 -6.91 3.69 7.47
CA SER A 55 -7.01 3.72 6.00
C SER A 55 -5.70 4.19 5.34
N LEU A 56 -5.34 3.56 4.23
CA LEU A 56 -4.27 3.98 3.32
C LEU A 56 -4.79 4.63 2.04
N GLU A 57 -6.03 5.13 2.02
CA GLU A 57 -6.56 5.89 0.88
C GLU A 57 -5.58 6.97 0.41
N GLY A 58 -5.30 6.98 -0.89
CA GLY A 58 -4.28 7.79 -1.57
C GLY A 58 -2.93 7.10 -1.78
N ILE A 59 -2.71 5.90 -1.21
CA ILE A 59 -1.49 5.09 -1.44
C ILE A 59 -1.33 4.68 -2.92
N GLU A 60 -2.44 4.54 -3.65
CA GLU A 60 -2.46 4.21 -5.08
C GLU A 60 -1.74 5.28 -5.93
N MET A 61 -1.56 6.50 -5.38
CA MET A 61 -0.90 7.59 -6.07
C MET A 61 0.63 7.62 -5.88
N PHE A 62 1.19 6.72 -5.05
CA PHE A 62 2.64 6.55 -4.88
C PHE A 62 3.16 5.66 -6.01
N SER A 63 3.28 6.24 -7.20
CA SER A 63 3.48 5.51 -8.47
C SER A 63 4.85 4.84 -8.63
N SER A 64 5.87 5.28 -7.90
CA SER A 64 7.19 4.63 -7.88
C SER A 64 7.40 3.72 -6.66
N LEU A 65 6.35 3.40 -5.91
CA LEU A 65 6.47 2.62 -4.68
C LEU A 65 6.88 1.17 -4.98
N GLU A 66 8.05 0.78 -4.48
CA GLU A 66 8.65 -0.56 -4.61
C GLU A 66 8.47 -1.39 -3.33
N LEU A 67 8.48 -0.73 -2.16
CA LEU A 67 8.31 -1.37 -0.87
C LEU A 67 7.24 -0.67 -0.05
N LEU A 68 6.21 -1.42 0.33
CA LEU A 68 5.21 -1.00 1.32
C LEU A 68 5.25 -1.93 2.54
N ASN A 69 5.55 -1.35 3.70
CA ASN A 69 5.36 -1.99 4.99
C ASN A 69 4.30 -1.25 5.80
N CYS A 70 3.11 -1.84 5.87
CA CYS A 70 1.96 -1.37 6.63
C CYS A 70 1.51 -2.38 7.70
N ALA A 71 2.44 -3.22 8.18
CA ALA A 71 2.21 -4.19 9.25
C ALA A 71 1.65 -3.54 10.53
N ASP A 72 0.91 -4.31 11.33
CA ASP A 72 0.45 -3.91 12.68
C ASP A 72 -0.38 -2.62 12.67
N ASN A 73 -1.40 -2.58 11.81
CA ASN A 73 -2.32 -1.46 11.71
C ASN A 73 -3.77 -1.95 11.85
N LEU A 74 -4.74 -1.08 11.53
CA LEU A 74 -6.17 -1.36 11.66
C LEU A 74 -6.86 -1.39 10.29
N LEU A 75 -6.12 -1.71 9.22
CA LEU A 75 -6.61 -1.65 7.86
C LEU A 75 -7.68 -2.73 7.62
N THR A 76 -8.84 -2.32 7.13
CA THR A 76 -9.91 -3.23 6.68
C THR A 76 -9.91 -3.42 5.17
N ASN A 77 -9.22 -2.53 4.46
CA ASN A 77 -9.02 -2.50 3.03
C ASN A 77 -7.62 -1.97 2.70
N LEU A 78 -7.09 -2.41 1.56
CA LEU A 78 -5.80 -2.00 1.03
C LEU A 78 -5.88 -2.03 -0.49
N ASP A 79 -5.89 -0.85 -1.11
CA ASP A 79 -5.84 -0.71 -2.57
C ASP A 79 -4.40 -0.41 -2.99
N VAL A 80 -3.76 -1.39 -3.64
CA VAL A 80 -2.41 -1.25 -4.22
C VAL A 80 -2.44 -1.39 -5.74
N SER A 81 -3.62 -1.25 -6.36
CA SER A 81 -3.87 -1.58 -7.76
C SER A 81 -3.11 -0.72 -8.77
N GLN A 82 -2.61 0.45 -8.34
CA GLN A 82 -1.82 1.40 -9.15
C GLN A 82 -0.33 1.42 -8.77
N ASN A 83 0.09 0.67 -7.75
CA ASN A 83 1.50 0.58 -7.36
C ASN A 83 2.20 -0.50 -8.21
N PHE A 84 2.30 -0.26 -9.53
CA PHE A 84 2.81 -1.23 -10.50
C PHE A 84 4.28 -1.62 -10.27
N GLU A 85 5.05 -0.75 -9.60
CA GLU A 85 6.46 -0.95 -9.26
C GLU A 85 6.67 -1.75 -7.97
N LEU A 86 5.59 -2.14 -7.27
CA LEU A 86 5.69 -2.79 -5.97
C LEU A 86 6.35 -4.17 -6.07
N GLU A 87 7.52 -4.32 -5.44
CA GLU A 87 8.29 -5.56 -5.36
C GLU A 87 8.09 -6.28 -4.03
N LYS A 88 7.80 -5.53 -2.96
CA LYS A 88 7.59 -6.07 -1.62
C LYS A 88 6.40 -5.43 -0.92
N LEU A 89 5.46 -6.28 -0.49
CA LEU A 89 4.31 -5.90 0.30
C LEU A 89 4.31 -6.65 1.64
N ASN A 90 4.44 -5.90 2.73
CA ASN A 90 4.26 -6.38 4.09
C ASN A 90 3.00 -5.73 4.68
N CYS A 91 1.92 -6.49 4.80
CA CYS A 91 0.67 -6.08 5.43
C CYS A 91 0.16 -7.01 6.56
N PRO A 92 1.01 -7.72 7.32
CA PRO A 92 0.51 -8.61 8.36
C PRO A 92 -0.12 -7.85 9.53
N ASN A 93 -0.90 -8.57 10.35
CA ASN A 93 -1.57 -8.03 11.54
C ASN A 93 -2.44 -6.81 11.21
N ASN A 94 -3.37 -7.01 10.27
CA ASN A 94 -4.42 -6.07 9.91
C ASN A 94 -5.79 -6.79 9.99
N LYS A 95 -6.83 -6.21 9.39
CA LYS A 95 -8.20 -6.75 9.34
C LYS A 95 -8.70 -6.86 7.90
N LEU A 96 -7.78 -7.12 6.96
CA LEU A 96 -8.10 -7.19 5.54
C LEU A 96 -8.94 -8.43 5.27
N LYS A 97 -10.08 -8.27 4.60
CA LYS A 97 -10.94 -9.39 4.18
C LYS A 97 -10.72 -9.83 2.74
N HIS A 98 -10.07 -8.98 1.96
CA HIS A 98 -9.69 -9.20 0.58
C HIS A 98 -8.38 -8.46 0.31
N LEU A 99 -7.57 -8.99 -0.60
CA LEU A 99 -6.37 -8.35 -1.11
C LEU A 99 -6.26 -8.68 -2.60
N ASP A 100 -6.44 -7.66 -3.44
CA ASP A 100 -6.20 -7.78 -4.88
C ASP A 100 -4.80 -7.25 -5.19
N ILE A 101 -3.97 -8.14 -5.75
CA ILE A 101 -2.59 -7.88 -6.15
C ILE A 101 -2.36 -8.23 -7.62
N SER A 102 -3.43 -8.39 -8.39
CA SER A 102 -3.37 -8.82 -9.79
C SER A 102 -2.56 -7.87 -10.69
N ASN A 103 -2.53 -6.58 -10.35
CA ASN A 103 -1.74 -5.57 -11.06
C ASN A 103 -0.29 -5.44 -10.57
N ASN A 104 0.06 -6.00 -9.42
CA ASN A 104 1.41 -5.90 -8.84
C ASN A 104 2.31 -7.02 -9.42
N ILE A 105 2.45 -7.06 -10.74
CA ILE A 105 3.17 -8.13 -11.46
C ILE A 105 4.66 -8.21 -11.14
N LYS A 106 5.24 -7.14 -10.58
CA LYS A 106 6.63 -7.08 -10.11
C LYS A 106 6.82 -7.62 -8.68
N LEU A 107 5.73 -7.97 -7.98
CA LEU A 107 5.78 -8.41 -6.60
C LEU A 107 6.59 -9.70 -6.46
N GLN A 108 7.65 -9.64 -5.67
CA GLN A 108 8.57 -10.76 -5.37
C GLN A 108 8.34 -11.32 -3.98
N VAL A 109 7.91 -10.47 -3.04
CA VAL A 109 7.69 -10.85 -1.64
C VAL A 109 6.34 -10.33 -1.15
N LEU A 110 5.52 -11.24 -0.65
CA LEU A 110 4.26 -10.92 0.01
C LEU A 110 4.23 -11.52 1.42
N VAL A 111 4.06 -10.67 2.43
CA VAL A 111 3.78 -11.04 3.81
C VAL A 111 2.42 -10.47 4.19
N CYS A 112 1.44 -11.35 4.40
CA CYS A 112 0.04 -10.96 4.62
C CYS A 112 -0.66 -11.80 5.70
N SER A 113 0.09 -12.55 6.52
CA SER A 113 -0.41 -13.31 7.67
C SER A 113 -1.16 -12.44 8.69
N SER A 114 -2.04 -13.04 9.50
CA SER A 114 -2.81 -12.32 10.52
C SER A 114 -3.75 -11.28 9.89
N ASN A 115 -4.63 -11.76 9.02
CA ASN A 115 -5.69 -11.01 8.34
C ASN A 115 -6.94 -11.90 8.20
N ASP A 116 -8.06 -11.34 7.76
CA ASP A 116 -9.36 -12.03 7.75
C ASP A 116 -9.78 -12.56 6.35
N PHE A 117 -8.88 -12.58 5.35
CA PHE A 117 -9.21 -13.06 4.00
C PHE A 117 -9.16 -14.59 3.91
N LYS A 118 -10.15 -15.18 3.23
CA LYS A 118 -10.29 -16.64 3.08
C LYS A 118 -9.57 -17.21 1.86
N THR A 119 -9.43 -16.38 0.83
CA THR A 119 -8.80 -16.74 -0.43
C THR A 119 -7.77 -15.68 -0.79
N LEU A 120 -6.72 -16.10 -1.49
CA LEU A 120 -5.72 -15.22 -2.05
C LEU A 120 -5.37 -15.71 -3.46
N ASN A 121 -5.61 -14.86 -4.45
CA ASN A 121 -5.23 -15.15 -5.84
C ASN A 121 -3.87 -14.51 -6.14
N VAL A 122 -2.91 -15.36 -6.51
CA VAL A 122 -1.55 -14.97 -6.88
C VAL A 122 -1.23 -15.28 -8.35
N SER A 123 -2.23 -15.61 -9.17
CA SER A 123 -2.03 -16.11 -10.54
C SER A 123 -1.35 -15.11 -11.48
N CYS A 124 -1.51 -13.82 -11.24
CA CYS A 124 -0.83 -12.77 -12.01
C CYS A 124 0.59 -12.45 -11.48
N ASN A 125 0.94 -12.92 -10.27
CA ASN A 125 2.19 -12.57 -9.59
C ASN A 125 3.29 -13.57 -9.90
N HIS A 126 3.58 -13.79 -11.19
CA HIS A 126 4.57 -14.78 -11.65
C HIS A 126 5.99 -14.59 -11.11
N ASN A 127 6.31 -13.38 -10.62
CA ASN A 127 7.62 -13.05 -10.02
C ASN A 127 7.69 -13.34 -8.52
N LEU A 128 6.62 -13.84 -7.89
CA LEU A 128 6.56 -14.08 -6.46
C LEU A 128 7.51 -15.23 -6.07
N ARG A 129 8.46 -14.92 -5.19
CA ARG A 129 9.48 -15.85 -4.68
C ARG A 129 9.24 -16.24 -3.23
N SER A 130 8.49 -15.43 -2.51
CA SER A 130 8.19 -15.68 -1.10
C SER A 130 6.78 -15.20 -0.76
N LEU A 131 5.98 -16.13 -0.26
CA LEU A 131 4.61 -15.90 0.19
C LEU A 131 4.47 -16.37 1.63
N TYR A 132 4.13 -15.44 2.53
CA TYR A 132 3.86 -15.71 3.93
C TYR A 132 2.43 -15.29 4.25
N CYS A 133 1.52 -16.26 4.21
CA CYS A 133 0.10 -16.09 4.55
C CYS A 133 -0.29 -17.06 5.68
N GLU A 134 -1.51 -16.94 6.19
CA GLU A 134 -2.00 -17.89 7.20
C GLU A 134 -2.17 -19.30 6.63
N GLN A 135 -2.06 -20.31 7.50
CA GLN A 135 -2.15 -21.73 7.13
C GLN A 135 -3.54 -22.16 6.62
N HIS A 136 -4.59 -21.37 6.84
CA HIS A 136 -5.98 -21.75 6.53
C HIS A 136 -6.56 -21.07 5.28
N ILE A 137 -5.72 -20.42 4.48
CA ILE A 137 -6.15 -19.66 3.30
C ILE A 137 -6.03 -20.53 2.05
N GLU A 138 -7.04 -20.48 1.18
CA GLU A 138 -6.98 -21.10 -0.15
C GLU A 138 -6.17 -20.20 -1.10
N ILE A 139 -5.07 -20.73 -1.64
CA ILE A 139 -4.20 -20.03 -2.60
C ILE A 139 -4.55 -20.47 -4.01
N GLN A 140 -4.80 -19.50 -4.88
CA GLN A 140 -5.09 -19.71 -6.30
C GLN A 140 -3.88 -19.23 -7.12
N TYR A 141 -3.37 -20.09 -8.00
CA TYR A 141 -2.20 -19.86 -8.86
C TYR A 141 -2.61 -19.67 -10.33
#